data_AF-A0A930U312-F1
#
_entry.id   AF-A0A930U312-F1
#
_cell.length_a   1.000
_cell.length_b   1.000
_cell.length_c   1.000
_cell.angle_alpha   90.00
_cell.angle_beta   90.00
_cell.angle_gamma   90.00
#
_symmetry.space_group_name_H-M   'P 1'
#
loop_
_entity.id
_entity.type
_entity.pdbx_description
1 polymer ?
#
loop_
_entity_poly.entity_id
_entity_poly.type
_entity_poly.pdbx_seq_one_letter_code
_entity_poly.pdbx_strand_id
1 'polypeptide(L)' 'TGGGPLGATTLLVYYIYDQAFAQFDLGYAAAAATVLFGAALSLLVWQGQIWDSSPKS' A
#
# COMPACT_ATOMS: atom_id res chain seq x y z
N THR A 1 -7.93 -18.50 -10.02
CA THR A 1 -7.02 -18.52 -8.85
C THR A 1 -6.38 -17.15 -8.57
N GLY A 2 -6.87 -16.07 -9.20
CA GLY A 2 -6.28 -14.73 -9.11
C GLY A 2 -7.00 -13.89 -8.07
N GLY A 3 -6.40 -13.78 -6.88
CA GLY A 3 -6.77 -12.76 -5.92
C GLY A 3 -6.74 -11.40 -6.63
N GLY A 4 -7.88 -10.71 -6.62
CA GLY A 4 -7.96 -9.36 -7.16
C GLY A 4 -7.02 -8.40 -6.42
N PRO A 5 -6.99 -7.12 -6.79
CA PRO A 5 -6.13 -6.11 -6.17
C PRO A 5 -6.13 -6.11 -4.63
N LEU A 6 -7.24 -6.54 -4.01
CA LEU A 6 -7.44 -6.69 -2.57
C LEU A 6 -6.65 -7.86 -1.93
N GLY A 7 -6.35 -8.93 -2.67
CA GLY A 7 -5.57 -10.07 -2.17
C GLY A 7 -4.06 -9.86 -2.25
N ALA A 8 -3.60 -9.09 -3.25
CA ALA A 8 -2.19 -8.75 -3.40
C ALA A 8 -1.69 -7.88 -2.23
N THR A 9 -2.52 -6.96 -1.72
CA THR A 9 -2.18 -6.12 -0.56
C THR A 9 -2.07 -6.93 0.71
N THR A 10 -2.96 -7.89 0.96
CA THR A 10 -2.87 -8.79 2.12
C THR A 10 -1.59 -9.62 2.08
N LEU A 11 -1.22 -10.14 0.91
CA LEU A 11 0.00 -10.93 0.72
C LEU A 11 1.26 -10.08 0.94
N LEU A 12 1.27 -8.83 0.44
CA LEU A 12 2.42 -7.94 0.57
C LEU A 12 2.63 -7.48 2.02
N VAL A 13 1.56 -7.16 2.75
CA VAL A 13 1.66 -6.81 4.19
C VAL A 13 2.20 -7.99 5.00
N TYR A 14 1.74 -9.21 4.71
CA TYR A 14 2.25 -10.42 5.35
C TYR A 14 3.75 -10.62 5.08
N TYR A 15 4.19 -10.37 3.85
CA TYR A 15 5.61 -10.45 3.47
C TYR A 15 6.49 -9.45 4.23
N ILE A 16 6.01 -8.22 4.40
CA ILE A 16 6.72 -7.18 5.17
C ILE A 16 6.82 -7.58 6.64
N TYR A 17 5.74 -8.14 7.21
CA TYR A 17 5.73 -8.62 8.59
C TYR A 17 6.73 -9.76 8.81
N ASP A 18 6.76 -10.74 7.91
CA ASP A 18 7.72 -11.85 7.97
C ASP A 18 9.16 -11.35 7.87
N GLN A 19 9.46 -10.42 6.96
CA GLN A 19 10.80 -9.84 6.87
C GLN A 19 11.21 -9.05 8.13
N ALA A 20 10.29 -8.27 8.71
CA ALA A 20 10.56 -7.44 9.88
C ALA A 20 10.80 -8.25 11.17
N PHE A 21 10.03 -9.32 11.37
CA PHE A 21 9.99 -10.05 12.63
C PHE A 21 10.58 -11.47 12.55
N ALA A 22 10.49 -12.15 11.40
CA ALA A 22 11.09 -13.47 11.21
C ALA A 22 12.55 -13.38 10.75
N GLN A 23 12.89 -12.39 9.90
CA GLN A 23 14.26 -12.19 9.42
C GLN A 23 15.04 -11.09 10.15
N PHE A 24 14.40 -10.33 11.06
CA PHE A 24 14.97 -9.14 11.72
C PHE A 24 15.50 -8.07 10.76
N ASP A 25 15.06 -8.09 9.50
CA ASP A 25 15.59 -7.25 8.43
C ASP A 25 14.74 -5.97 8.31
N LEU A 26 14.81 -5.16 9.37
CA LEU A 26 14.02 -3.95 9.52
C LEU A 26 14.23 -2.94 8.38
N GLY A 27 15.42 -2.91 7.78
CA GLY A 27 15.72 -2.03 6.64
C GLY A 27 14.94 -2.40 5.38
N TYR A 28 14.87 -3.69 5.05
CA TYR A 28 14.12 -4.16 3.89
C TYR A 28 12.61 -4.03 4.11
N ALA A 29 12.13 -4.37 5.32
CA ALA A 29 10.74 -4.19 5.69
C ALA A 29 10.31 -2.72 5.63
N ALA A 30 11.13 -1.79 6.13
CA ALA A 30 10.85 -0.35 6.06
C ALA A 30 10.83 0.17 4.62
N ALA A 31 11.73 -0.30 3.75
CA ALA A 31 11.71 0.06 2.33
C ALA A 31 10.42 -0.39 1.64
N ALA A 32 10.01 -1.64 1.85
CA ALA A 32 8.77 -2.19 1.30
C ALA A 32 7.51 -1.47 1.85
N ALA A 33 7.49 -1.14 3.14
CA ALA A 33 6.42 -0.34 3.75
C ALA A 33 6.35 1.08 3.17
N THR A 34 7.49 1.71 2.90
CA THR A 34 7.56 3.06 2.32
C THR A 34 7.05 3.08 0.88
N VAL A 35 7.38 2.06 0.08
CA VAL A 35 6.85 1.90 -1.28
C VAL A 35 5.33 1.72 -1.26
N LEU A 36 4.82 0.87 -0.37
CA LEU A 36 3.38 0.71 -0.16
C LEU A 36 2.69 2.00 0.24
N PHE A 37 3.30 2.76 1.15
CA PHE A 37 2.77 4.03 1.60
C PHE A 37 2.71 5.05 0.45
N GLY A 38 3.75 5.12 -0.38
CA GLY A 38 3.75 5.95 -1.59
C GLY A 38 2.65 5.55 -2.58
N ALA A 39 2.43 4.25 -2.78
CA ALA A 39 1.34 3.74 -3.62
C ALA A 39 -0.06 4.04 -3.02
N ALA A 40 -0.22 3.97 -1.71
CA ALA A 40 -1.46 4.34 -1.04
C ALA A 40 -1.73 5.85 -1.13
N LEU A 41 -0.69 6.68 -0.97
CA LEU A 41 -0.80 8.13 -1.12
C LEU A 41 -1.13 8.55 -2.55
N SER A 42 -0.54 7.91 -3.56
CA SER A 42 -0.86 8.23 -4.96
C SER A 42 -2.32 7.92 -5.28
N LEU A 43 -2.85 6.79 -4.77
CA LEU A 43 -4.26 6.45 -4.86
C LEU A 43 -5.15 7.45 -4.12
N LEU A 44 -4.75 7.88 -2.92
CA LEU A 44 -5.49 8.86 -2.12
C LEU A 44 -5.56 10.24 -2.81
N VAL A 45 -4.45 10.72 -3.38
CA VAL A 45 -4.40 11.97 -4.13
C VAL A 45 -5.28 11.87 -5.38
N TRP A 46 -5.22 10.75 -6.09
CA TRP A 46 -6.10 10.50 -7.23
C TRP A 46 -7.58 10.54 -6.85
N GLN A 47 -7.95 9.87 -5.75
CA GLN A 47 -9.32 9.85 -5.25
C GLN A 47 -9.78 11.25 -4.80
N GLY A 48 -8.91 12.00 -4.12
CA GLY A 48 -9.18 13.37 -3.67
C GLY A 48 -9.35 14.36 -4.82
N GLN A 49 -8.54 14.25 -5.88
CA GLN A 49 -8.66 15.08 -7.08
C GLN A 49 -9.95 14.78 -7.88
N ILE A 50 -10.36 13.51 -7.93
CA ILE A 50 -11.67 13.13 -8.48
C ILE A 50 -12.82 13.74 -7.67
N TRP A 51 -12.71 13.78 -6.34
CA TRP A 51 -13.75 14.35 -5.49
C TRP A 51 -13.87 15.87 -5.64
N ASP A 52 -12.74 16.58 -5.76
CA ASP A 52 -12.74 18.04 -5.99
C ASP A 52 -13.27 18.44 -7.38
N SER A 53 -13.34 17.50 -8.32
CA SER A 53 -13.99 17.67 -9.63
C SER A 53 -15.52 17.61 -9.56
N SER A 54 -16.10 17.33 -8.38
CA SER A 54 -17.54 17.41 -8.17
C SER A 54 -17.91 18.89 -7.96
N PRO A 55 -18.65 19.53 -8.87
CA PRO A 55 -19.08 20.91 -8.68
C PRO A 55 -19.85 20.98 -7.36
N LYS A 56 -19.30 21.74 -6.42
CA LYS A 56 -19.97 22.06 -5.16
C LYS A 56 -21.18 22.91 -5.55
N SER A 57 -22.37 22.27 -5.56
CA SER A 57 -23.66 22.91 -5.82
C SER A 57 -23.95 24.00 -4.81
#